data_AF-A0A6V7IKT9-F1
#
_entry.id   AF-A0A6V7IKT9-F1
#
_cell.length_a   1.000
_cell.length_b   1.000
_cell.length_c   1.000
_cell.angle_alpha   90.00
_cell.angle_beta   90.00
_cell.angle_gamma   90.00
#
_symmetry.space_group_name_H-M   'P 1'
#
loop_
_entity.id
_entity.type
_entity.pdbx_description
1 polymer ?
#
loop_
_entity_poly.entity_id
_entity_poly.type
_entity_poly.pdbx_seq_one_letter_code
_entity_poly.pdbx_strand_id
1 'polypeptide(L)'
;NPEPLLNKTVKQYLSNSEGKLLFSLVREFLEYFGLDYTISVYDPETYIGQEWNYMGRKKLSEKLGIRTTEPLLGELLKNSLNGAFNNSQQ
;
A
#
# COMPACT_ATOMS: atom_id res chain seq x y z
N ASN A 1 29.03 8.37 9.27
CA ASN A 1 27.57 8.31 9.20
C ASN A 1 27.18 6.85 9.25
N PRO A 2 26.59 6.31 10.33
CA PRO A 2 26.05 4.96 10.27
C PRO A 2 24.99 4.97 9.18
N GLU A 3 25.11 4.10 8.18
CA GLU A 3 23.99 3.88 7.26
C GLU A 3 22.73 3.63 8.11
N PRO A 4 21.57 4.23 7.76
CA PRO A 4 20.34 3.86 8.43
C PRO A 4 20.24 2.34 8.36
N LEU A 5 20.10 1.68 9.51
CA LEU A 5 20.03 0.22 9.66
C LEU A 5 19.11 -0.33 8.57
N LEU A 6 19.74 -0.85 7.51
CA LEU A 6 19.03 -1.15 6.28
C LEU A 6 18.01 -2.24 6.58
N ASN A 7 16.73 -1.90 6.49
CA ASN A 7 15.65 -2.86 6.68
C ASN A 7 15.62 -3.83 5.50
N LYS A 8 16.34 -4.94 5.64
CA LYS A 8 16.49 -5.98 4.62
C LYS A 8 15.15 -6.58 4.22
N THR A 9 14.21 -6.70 5.15
CA THR A 9 12.87 -7.23 4.89
C THR A 9 12.08 -6.30 3.98
N VAL A 10 12.07 -4.99 4.27
CA VAL A 10 11.43 -3.98 3.40
C VAL A 10 12.03 -4.06 1.99
N LYS A 11 13.37 -4.07 1.87
CA LYS A 11 14.03 -4.20 0.56
C LYS A 11 13.67 -5.48 -0.18
N GLN A 12 13.60 -6.60 0.53
CA GLN A 12 13.22 -7.88 -0.07
C GLN A 12 11.80 -7.82 -0.64
N TYR A 13 10.82 -7.29 0.09
CA TYR A 13 9.46 -7.13 -0.43
C TYR A 13 9.40 -6.16 -1.61
N LEU A 14 10.10 -5.04 -1.53
CA LEU A 14 10.15 -4.04 -2.61
C LEU A 14 10.85 -4.53 -3.88
N SER A 15 11.56 -5.66 -3.85
CA SER A 15 12.23 -6.22 -5.03
C SER A 15 11.27 -6.74 -6.10
N ASN A 16 9.98 -6.94 -5.77
CA ASN A 16 8.97 -7.43 -6.71
C ASN A 16 7.74 -6.50 -6.80
N SER A 17 6.90 -6.73 -7.81
CA SER A 17 5.73 -5.90 -8.12
C SER A 17 4.62 -5.97 -7.06
N GLU A 18 4.45 -7.11 -6.40
CA GLU A 18 3.43 -7.31 -5.36
C GLU A 18 3.79 -6.56 -4.08
N GLY A 19 5.06 -6.59 -3.66
CA GLY A 19 5.51 -5.81 -2.52
C GLY A 19 5.38 -4.31 -2.79
N LYS A 20 5.78 -3.82 -3.97
CA LYS A 20 5.55 -2.41 -4.35
C LYS A 20 4.06 -2.05 -4.29
N LEU A 21 3.17 -2.96 -4.69
CA LEU A 21 1.73 -2.76 -4.62
C LEU A 21 1.22 -2.70 -3.17
N LEU A 22 1.69 -3.60 -2.30
CA LEU A 22 1.38 -3.63 -0.87
C LEU A 22 1.78 -2.31 -0.19
N PHE A 23 3.00 -1.85 -0.41
CA PHE A 23 3.47 -0.59 0.17
C PHE A 23 2.74 0.62 -0.42
N SER A 24 2.33 0.57 -1.70
CA SER A 24 1.48 1.60 -2.31
C SER A 24 0.10 1.68 -1.67
N LEU A 25 -0.48 0.53 -1.30
CA LEU A 25 -1.78 0.46 -0.62
C LEU A 25 -1.72 1.07 0.79
N VAL A 26 -0.66 0.77 1.55
CA VAL A 26 -0.45 1.41 2.87
C VAL A 26 -0.23 2.91 2.71
N ARG A 27 0.59 3.34 1.75
CA ARG A 27 0.84 4.76 1.51
C ARG A 27 -0.42 5.53 1.10
N GLU A 28 -1.26 4.91 0.28
CA GLU A 28 -2.57 5.45 -0.12
C GLU A 28 -3.52 5.57 1.07
N PHE A 29 -3.56 4.58 1.96
CA PHE A 29 -4.34 4.66 3.19
C PHE A 29 -3.90 5.86 4.05
N LEU A 30 -2.58 6.06 4.22
CA LEU A 30 -2.07 7.22 4.95
C LEU A 30 -2.46 8.54 4.27
N GLU A 31 -2.40 8.61 2.93
CA GLU A 31 -2.80 9.77 2.14
C GLU A 31 -4.29 10.09 2.33
N TYR A 32 -5.14 9.07 2.23
CA TYR A 32 -6.59 9.21 2.32
C TYR A 32 -7.03 9.83 3.65
N PHE A 33 -6.37 9.47 4.75
CA PHE A 33 -6.66 9.99 6.09
C PHE A 33 -5.86 11.25 6.46
N GLY A 34 -5.04 11.79 5.54
CA GLY A 34 -4.24 13.00 5.81
C GLY A 34 -3.19 12.82 6.90
N LEU A 35 -2.57 11.64 6.99
CA LEU A 35 -1.58 11.30 8.02
C LEU A 35 -0.17 11.80 7.64
N ASP A 36 -0.04 13.09 7.37
CA ASP A 36 1.17 13.69 6.77
C ASP A 36 2.43 13.51 7.62
N TYR A 37 2.32 13.54 8.95
CA TYR A 37 3.44 13.26 9.84
C TYR A 37 3.92 11.82 9.72
N THR A 38 3.00 10.86 9.68
CA THR A 38 3.33 9.44 9.49
C THR A 38 3.94 9.21 8.12
N ILE A 39 3.40 9.86 7.09
CA ILE A 39 3.96 9.84 5.73
C ILE A 39 5.41 10.33 5.70
N SER A 40 5.72 11.43 6.39
CA SER A 40 7.06 12.01 6.42
C SER A 40 8.14 11.06 6.95
N VAL A 41 7.74 10.06 7.75
CA VAL A 41 8.61 9.00 8.26
C VAL A 41 8.51 7.75 7.39
N TYR A 42 7.30 7.37 6.97
CA TYR A 42 7.05 6.19 6.13
C TYR A 42 7.80 6.27 4.80
N ASP A 43 7.79 7.41 4.12
CA ASP A 43 8.43 7.57 2.81
C ASP A 43 9.94 7.25 2.86
N PRO A 44 10.74 7.86 3.75
CA PRO A 44 12.16 7.51 3.88
C PRO A 44 12.39 6.12 4.50
N GLU A 45 11.59 5.67 5.47
CA GLU A 45 11.72 4.34 6.10
C GLU A 45 11.47 3.20 5.10
N THR A 46 10.64 3.46 4.09
CA THR A 46 10.32 2.51 3.02
C THR A 46 11.04 2.80 1.70
N TYR A 47 12.02 3.71 1.69
CA TYR A 47 12.85 4.04 0.53
C TYR A 47 12.05 4.51 -0.71
N ILE A 48 10.93 5.20 -0.51
CA ILE A 48 10.21 5.88 -1.60
C ILE A 48 11.16 6.88 -2.28
N GLY A 49 11.10 6.94 -3.61
CA GLY A 49 11.98 7.76 -4.44
C GLY A 49 13.35 7.13 -4.74
N GLN A 50 13.69 6.01 -4.08
CA GLN A 50 14.93 5.28 -4.31
C GLN A 50 14.65 3.88 -4.89
N GLU A 51 13.95 3.03 -4.13
CA GLU A 51 13.69 1.62 -4.50
C GLU A 51 12.36 1.45 -5.25
N TRP A 52 11.43 2.39 -5.03
CA TRP A 52 10.10 2.40 -5.66
C TRP A 52 9.48 3.80 -5.59
N ASN A 53 8.38 3.98 -6.33
CA ASN A 53 7.65 5.23 -6.38
C ASN A 53 6.16 4.99 -6.20
N TYR A 54 5.53 5.82 -5.37
CA TYR A 54 4.09 5.87 -5.22
C TYR A 54 3.47 6.63 -6.40
N MET A 55 2.52 6.00 -7.09
CA MET A 55 1.93 6.54 -8.33
C MET A 55 0.66 7.37 -8.09
N GLY A 56 0.23 7.52 -6.85
CA GLY A 56 -1.03 8.17 -6.46
C GLY A 56 -2.25 7.26 -6.52
N ARG A 57 -3.27 7.59 -5.73
CA ARG A 57 -4.52 6.82 -5.60
C ARG A 57 -5.17 6.47 -6.93
N LYS A 58 -5.28 7.43 -7.86
CA LYS A 58 -5.96 7.23 -9.15
C LYS A 58 -5.35 6.08 -9.96
N LYS A 59 -4.02 6.11 -10.14
CA LYS A 59 -3.32 5.06 -10.90
C LYS A 59 -3.35 3.72 -10.16
N LEU A 60 -3.28 3.77 -8.83
CA LEU A 60 -3.37 2.57 -7.99
C LEU A 60 -4.75 1.91 -8.07
N SER A 61 -5.84 2.69 -7.99
CA SER A 61 -7.21 2.19 -8.10
C SER A 61 -7.49 1.62 -9.49
N GLU A 62 -7.01 2.29 -10.55
CA GLU A 62 -7.07 1.78 -11.93
C GLU A 62 -6.36 0.44 -12.07
N LYS A 63 -5.14 0.32 -11.53
CA LYS A 63 -4.35 -0.92 -11.56
C LYS A 63 -5.04 -2.07 -10.81
N LEU A 64 -5.76 -1.78 -9.73
CA LEU A 64 -6.49 -2.76 -8.94
C LEU A 64 -7.90 -3.07 -9.48
N GLY A 65 -8.36 -2.34 -10.50
CA GLY A 65 -9.74 -2.43 -10.99
C GLY A 65 -10.78 -1.97 -9.97
N ILE A 66 -10.39 -1.15 -9.00
CA ILE A 66 -11.24 -0.69 -7.91
C ILE A 66 -11.83 0.69 -8.27
N ARG A 67 -13.15 0.81 -8.08
CA ARG A 67 -13.88 2.08 -8.20
C ARG A 67 -14.62 2.33 -6.89
N THR A 68 -14.04 3.16 -6.03
CA THR A 68 -14.59 3.43 -4.70
C THR A 68 -14.19 4.83 -4.25
N THR A 69 -14.98 5.43 -3.36
CA THR A 69 -14.62 6.63 -2.62
C THR A 69 -13.88 6.32 -1.33
N GLU A 70 -13.99 5.08 -0.83
CA GLU A 70 -13.36 4.58 0.41
C GLU A 70 -11.84 4.35 0.26
N PRO A 71 -11.05 4.21 1.34
CA PRO A 71 -9.64 3.82 1.22
C PRO A 71 -9.51 2.47 0.52
N LEU A 72 -8.51 2.31 -0.35
CA LEU A 72 -8.41 1.12 -1.22
C LEU A 72 -8.22 -0.17 -0.41
N LEU A 73 -7.49 -0.10 0.70
CA LEU A 73 -7.38 -1.21 1.65
C LEU A 73 -8.73 -1.58 2.27
N GLY A 74 -9.58 -0.60 2.57
CA GLY A 74 -10.93 -0.85 3.12
C GLY A 74 -11.83 -1.55 2.11
N GLU A 75 -11.78 -1.13 0.85
CA GLU A 75 -12.54 -1.77 -0.23
C GLU A 75 -12.05 -3.21 -0.50
N LEU A 76 -10.74 -3.44 -0.49
CA LEU A 76 -10.18 -4.80 -0.59
C LEU A 76 -10.64 -5.70 0.56
N LEU A 77 -10.64 -5.19 1.80
CA LEU A 77 -11.11 -5.91 2.96
C LEU A 77 -12.60 -6.25 2.84
N LYS A 78 -13.43 -5.28 2.46
CA LYS A 78 -14.88 -5.49 2.23
C LYS A 78 -15.13 -6.56 1.17
N ASN A 79 -14.40 -6.52 0.06
CA ASN A 79 -14.54 -7.50 -1.02
C ASN A 79 -14.07 -8.90 -0.59
N SER A 80 -13.02 -8.99 0.21
CA SER A 80 -12.56 -10.26 0.79
C SER A 80 -13.60 -10.86 1.74
N LEU A 81 -14.20 -10.05 2.63
CA LEU A 81 -15.25 -10.50 3.54
C LEU A 81 -16.48 -10.98 2.78
N ASN A 82 -16.96 -10.20 1.80
CA ASN A 82 -18.11 -10.58 0.97
C ASN A 82 -17.86 -11.88 0.19
N GLY A 83 -16.66 -12.06 -0.37
CA GLY A 83 -16.27 -13.30 -1.03
C GLY A 83 -16.25 -14.50 -0.08
N ALA A 84 -15.74 -14.32 1.14
CA ALA A 84 -15.74 -15.35 2.17
C ALA A 84 -17.16 -15.75 2.61
N PHE A 85 -18.07 -14.78 2.77
CA PHE A 85 -19.46 -15.05 3.09
C PHE A 85 -20.18 -15.84 1.99
N ASN A 86 -19.97 -15.50 0.72
CA ASN A 86 -20.59 -16.21 -0.40
C ASN A 86 -20.12 -17.66 -0.53
N ASN A 87 -18.85 -17.95 -0.21
CA ASN A 87 -18.31 -19.31 -0.24
C ASN A 87 -18.75 -20.17 0.96
N SER A 88 -19.22 -19.56 2.05
CA SER A 88 -19.69 -20.27 3.25
C SER A 88 -21.16 -20.71 3.20
N GLN A 89 -21.91 -20.26 2.19
CA GLN A 89 -23.32 -20.61 1.98
C GLN A 89 -23.55 -21.58 0.80
N GLN A 90 -22.48 -22.18 0.26
CA GLN A 90 -22.55 -23.23 -0.75
C GLN A 90 -22.16 -24.59 -0.17
#